data_AF-A0A1Q9CZ47-F1
#
_entry.id   AF-A0A1Q9CZ47-F1
#
_cell.length_a   1.000
_cell.length_b   1.000
_cell.length_c   1.000
_cell.angle_alpha   90.00
_cell.angle_beta   90.00
_cell.angle_gamma   90.00
#
_symmetry.space_group_name_H-M   'P 1'
#
loop_
_entity.id
_entity.type
_entity.pdbx_description
1 polymer ?
#
loop_
_entity_poly.entity_id
_entity_poly.type
_entity_poly.pdbx_seq_one_letter_code
_entity_poly.pdbx_strand_id
1 'polypeptide(L)'
;MMPNDRRAVEMNCPKSLKACSAIGSSKLTLHHNRFACAVPESIRGNMLGNGQELLASWISEEELQPFLYYSPRVLESSLLVLAGFLALLFAGILCGRRLMRRLSTEYRSFDLGSRAHVASSSFAVMRSSCCALLLSSPLLLIFCFGGRYYDCSPPLWQTTIASLKAESVFPELGVVACWCAMQLLFRSLILGIRSKAGPAEGLAERGMARAAVWLLWICIVSILSLPSVFFTFAQSVPAQNVWDLDDGTLRLFHATAPVQAVLIDMVLAWPVSTTFSGLTGIRADRLLMTFRLFSAWLLAALTTLAFNENCYGGWKLAWKVCQEGSEEHDKFTWKIFEEEILNTQRDICSFGGAFWLEDGCSRAIVGGLTPFLLKLLVRSTMQPLILGVLWRFSRLEPLGPEGQWDPAKGRHRKLLGIWPNTTGSLLPLRQMALLTTEMEILIFWSPLSPLLCIAILTAAATNLLMFNLGIDCFGVCLPSDEMNEGAGLSSTYLSLTLWAASFFQLWHSFSAGMAGRFVLLAFTVTVMGPWAKRFLPVRTVKQALWLGPPETGCDSATTQVLPGKNRFE
;
A
#
# COMPACT_ATOMS: atom_id res chain seq x y z
N MET A 1 21.62 -19.27 -30.05
CA MET A 1 21.88 -17.89 -29.61
C MET A 1 23.15 -17.42 -30.31
N MET A 2 23.08 -16.35 -31.10
CA MET A 2 24.27 -15.84 -31.78
C MET A 2 25.27 -15.26 -30.75
N PRO A 3 26.56 -15.16 -31.07
CA PRO A 3 27.57 -14.61 -30.15
C PRO A 3 27.25 -13.19 -29.66
N ASN A 4 26.67 -12.35 -30.51
CA ASN A 4 26.26 -10.99 -30.16
C ASN A 4 25.11 -11.00 -29.15
N ASP A 5 24.14 -11.89 -29.34
CA ASP A 5 23.00 -12.06 -28.44
C ASP A 5 23.45 -12.45 -27.04
N ARG A 6 24.37 -13.41 -26.97
CA ARG A 6 24.95 -13.86 -25.71
C ARG A 6 25.65 -12.72 -24.98
N ARG A 7 26.39 -11.90 -25.72
CA ARG A 7 27.10 -10.73 -25.17
C ARG A 7 26.12 -9.67 -24.65
N ALA A 8 25.02 -9.43 -25.36
CA ALA A 8 23.97 -8.53 -24.91
C ALA A 8 23.32 -9.03 -23.61
N VAL A 9 23.04 -10.33 -23.47
CA VAL A 9 22.55 -10.89 -22.20
C VAL A 9 23.63 -10.92 -21.12
N GLU A 10 24.90 -11.12 -21.45
CA GLU A 10 26.01 -11.02 -20.47
C GLU A 10 26.17 -9.62 -19.91
N MET A 11 26.01 -8.58 -20.74
CA MET A 11 26.00 -7.19 -20.29
C MET A 11 24.75 -6.87 -19.47
N ASN A 12 23.60 -7.40 -19.89
CA ASN A 12 22.31 -7.10 -19.28
C ASN A 12 21.92 -8.01 -18.11
N CYS A 13 22.58 -9.14 -17.89
CA CYS A 13 22.23 -10.16 -16.90
C CYS A 13 23.46 -11.04 -16.56
N PRO A 14 24.58 -10.46 -16.08
CA PRO A 14 25.85 -11.17 -15.93
C PRO A 14 25.79 -12.33 -14.93
N LYS A 15 24.88 -12.28 -13.96
CA LYS A 15 24.68 -13.36 -12.98
C LYS A 15 23.97 -14.57 -13.59
N SER A 16 23.01 -14.33 -14.48
CA SER A 16 22.26 -15.40 -15.15
C SER A 16 23.21 -16.31 -15.93
N LEU A 17 24.13 -15.77 -16.74
CA LEU A 17 25.02 -16.64 -17.52
C LEU A 17 26.04 -17.42 -16.69
N LYS A 18 26.48 -16.90 -15.53
CA LYS A 18 27.29 -17.70 -14.60
C LYS A 18 26.49 -18.89 -14.05
N ALA A 19 25.21 -18.68 -13.73
CA ALA A 19 24.32 -19.76 -13.32
C ALA A 19 24.05 -20.76 -14.46
N CYS A 20 23.81 -20.30 -15.69
CA CYS A 20 23.69 -21.14 -16.89
C CYS A 20 24.94 -22.03 -17.10
N SER A 21 26.14 -21.44 -17.00
CA SER A 21 27.40 -22.14 -17.29
C SER A 21 27.69 -23.30 -16.33
N ALA A 22 27.13 -23.28 -15.12
CA ALA A 22 27.29 -24.34 -14.13
C ALA A 22 26.42 -25.58 -14.41
N ILE A 23 25.39 -25.49 -15.26
CA ILE A 23 24.39 -26.55 -15.50
C ILE A 23 24.73 -27.40 -16.75
N GLY A 24 25.91 -27.20 -17.36
CA GLY A 24 26.52 -28.17 -18.28
C GLY A 24 25.93 -28.30 -19.70
N SER A 25 24.71 -27.82 -19.97
CA SER A 25 24.15 -27.87 -21.35
C SER A 25 23.04 -26.85 -21.64
N SER A 26 22.75 -25.91 -20.74
CA SER A 26 21.58 -25.07 -20.87
C SER A 26 21.75 -23.97 -21.93
N LYS A 27 21.03 -24.15 -23.04
CA LYS A 27 20.76 -23.05 -23.98
C LYS A 27 19.93 -22.01 -23.25
N LEU A 28 20.36 -20.75 -23.33
CA LEU A 28 19.54 -19.63 -22.89
C LEU A 28 18.32 -19.53 -23.81
N THR A 29 17.12 -19.80 -23.27
CA THR A 29 15.87 -19.74 -24.03
C THR A 29 15.07 -18.50 -23.63
N LEU A 30 14.40 -17.89 -24.60
CA LEU A 30 13.44 -16.81 -24.39
C LEU A 30 12.07 -17.47 -24.15
N HIS A 31 11.59 -17.49 -22.91
CA HIS A 31 10.26 -18.00 -22.57
C HIS A 31 9.42 -16.90 -21.94
N HIS A 32 8.23 -16.65 -22.50
CA HIS A 32 7.30 -15.60 -22.06
C HIS A 32 8.00 -14.26 -21.85
N ASN A 33 8.87 -13.86 -22.78
CA ASN A 33 9.68 -12.64 -22.69
C ASN A 33 10.62 -12.59 -21.47
N ARG A 34 11.24 -13.72 -21.07
CA ARG A 34 12.33 -13.80 -20.07
C ARG A 34 13.45 -14.74 -20.52
N PHE A 35 14.71 -14.38 -20.23
CA PHE A 35 15.86 -15.25 -20.45
C PHE A 35 16.01 -16.25 -19.29
N ALA A 36 16.00 -17.55 -19.59
CA ALA A 36 16.16 -18.63 -18.60
C ALA A 36 17.39 -19.50 -18.89
N CYS A 37 18.01 -20.01 -17.83
CA CYS A 37 19.27 -20.77 -17.83
C CYS A 37 19.11 -22.29 -17.78
N ALA A 38 17.90 -22.79 -18.00
CA ALA A 38 17.51 -24.18 -18.17
C ALA A 38 16.17 -24.13 -18.91
N VAL A 39 15.65 -25.25 -19.43
CA VAL A 39 14.21 -25.40 -19.71
C VAL A 39 13.57 -25.77 -18.36
N PRO A 40 12.99 -24.85 -17.58
CA PRO A 40 12.28 -25.22 -16.37
C PRO A 40 10.82 -25.48 -16.76
N GLU A 41 10.15 -26.40 -16.07
CA GLU A 41 8.74 -26.72 -16.34
C GLU A 41 7.76 -25.56 -16.11
N SER A 42 8.18 -24.38 -15.64
CA SER A 42 7.29 -23.22 -15.47
C SER A 42 8.03 -21.96 -15.02
N ILE A 43 8.42 -21.05 -15.92
CA ILE A 43 8.71 -19.65 -15.55
C ILE A 43 8.23 -18.68 -16.64
N ARG A 44 7.30 -17.80 -16.26
CA ARG A 44 6.52 -16.89 -17.11
C ARG A 44 6.72 -15.41 -16.69
N GLY A 45 6.79 -14.46 -17.64
CA GLY A 45 6.56 -13.03 -17.36
C GLY A 45 7.25 -11.99 -18.27
N ASN A 46 6.60 -10.85 -18.52
CA ASN A 46 6.99 -9.80 -19.49
C ASN A 46 8.05 -8.76 -19.05
N MET A 47 9.14 -9.15 -18.38
CA MET A 47 10.20 -8.18 -18.01
C MET A 47 11.59 -8.72 -18.35
N LEU A 48 12.24 -8.13 -19.36
CA LEU A 48 13.64 -8.37 -19.73
C LEU A 48 14.54 -7.23 -19.22
N GLY A 49 15.80 -7.56 -18.92
CA GLY A 49 16.87 -6.56 -18.76
C GLY A 49 17.20 -6.12 -17.33
N ASN A 50 18.43 -5.68 -17.13
CA ASN A 50 18.97 -5.12 -15.87
C ASN A 50 18.87 -3.60 -15.79
N GLY A 51 18.38 -2.93 -16.81
CA GLY A 51 18.66 -1.52 -16.86
C GLY A 51 18.79 -0.91 -18.24
N GLN A 52 19.63 -1.56 -19.03
CA GLN A 52 20.05 -0.96 -20.27
C GLN A 52 19.00 -1.25 -21.32
N GLU A 53 18.90 -0.35 -22.29
CA GLU A 53 18.13 -0.59 -23.51
C GLU A 53 18.55 -1.96 -24.03
N LEU A 54 17.59 -2.88 -24.11
CA LEU A 54 17.88 -4.24 -24.49
C LEU A 54 18.21 -4.21 -25.99
N LEU A 55 19.50 -4.05 -26.31
CA LEU A 55 20.04 -4.16 -27.67
C LEU A 55 20.02 -5.64 -28.10
N ALA A 56 18.82 -6.20 -28.18
CA ALA A 56 18.55 -7.52 -28.68
C ALA A 56 18.09 -7.37 -30.12
N SER A 57 19.01 -7.57 -31.08
CA SER A 57 18.71 -7.45 -32.51
C SER A 57 17.65 -8.42 -33.03
N TRP A 58 17.19 -9.36 -32.19
CA TRP A 58 16.10 -10.30 -32.48
C TRP A 58 14.74 -9.87 -31.95
N ILE A 59 14.66 -8.79 -31.16
CA ILE A 59 13.39 -8.16 -30.78
C ILE A 59 13.23 -6.96 -31.70
N SER A 60 12.08 -6.84 -32.37
CA SER A 60 11.84 -5.69 -33.25
C SER A 60 11.80 -4.41 -32.41
N GLU A 61 12.23 -3.28 -32.98
CA GLU A 61 12.14 -1.98 -32.27
C GLU A 61 10.70 -1.63 -31.87
N GLU A 62 9.72 -2.17 -32.60
CA GLU A 62 8.29 -2.00 -32.34
C GLU A 62 7.78 -2.80 -31.14
N GLU A 63 8.43 -3.92 -30.81
CA GLU A 63 8.12 -4.75 -29.64
C GLU A 63 8.85 -4.28 -28.37
N LEU A 64 9.86 -3.40 -28.52
CA LEU A 64 10.58 -2.84 -27.40
C LEU A 64 9.72 -1.80 -26.66
N GLN A 65 9.14 -2.19 -25.53
CA GLN A 65 8.49 -1.27 -24.59
C GLN A 65 9.48 -0.86 -23.47
N PRO A 66 10.21 0.27 -23.59
CA PRO A 66 11.30 0.64 -22.67
C PRO A 66 10.86 0.86 -21.23
N PHE A 67 9.56 1.07 -20.97
CA PHE A 67 9.04 1.19 -19.61
C PHE A 67 8.74 -0.16 -18.95
N LEU A 68 8.61 -1.25 -19.71
CA LEU A 68 8.54 -2.61 -19.19
C LEU A 68 9.93 -3.17 -18.86
N TYR A 69 10.96 -2.61 -19.48
CA TYR A 69 12.35 -2.97 -19.21
C TYR A 69 12.90 -2.14 -18.06
N TYR A 70 13.59 -2.82 -17.16
CA TYR A 70 14.18 -2.18 -15.99
C TYR A 70 15.27 -1.18 -16.44
N SER A 71 15.45 -0.05 -15.74
CA SER A 71 16.53 0.95 -15.95
C SER A 71 17.41 1.09 -14.70
N PRO A 72 18.75 1.28 -14.74
CA PRO A 72 19.55 1.56 -13.53
C PRO A 72 19.07 2.86 -12.88
N ARG A 73 18.46 3.76 -13.67
CA ARG A 73 17.78 4.96 -13.19
C ARG A 73 16.64 4.64 -12.21
N VAL A 74 15.93 3.53 -12.41
CA VAL A 74 14.87 3.08 -11.48
C VAL A 74 15.50 2.58 -10.18
N LEU A 75 16.68 1.94 -10.24
CA LEU A 75 17.43 1.55 -9.04
C LEU A 75 17.83 2.77 -8.23
N GLU A 76 18.51 3.71 -8.89
CA GLU A 76 18.96 4.96 -8.30
C GLU A 76 17.79 5.73 -7.72
N SER A 77 16.68 5.84 -8.45
CA SER A 77 15.46 6.49 -7.97
C SER A 77 14.88 5.79 -6.73
N SER A 78 14.87 4.44 -6.71
CA SER A 78 14.35 3.67 -5.58
C SER A 78 15.24 3.79 -4.35
N LEU A 79 16.56 3.74 -4.52
CA LEU A 79 17.54 3.95 -3.45
C LEU A 79 17.50 5.38 -2.93
N LEU A 80 17.33 6.37 -3.80
CA LEU A 80 17.19 7.77 -3.42
C LEU A 80 15.91 8.01 -2.64
N VAL A 81 14.78 7.40 -3.05
CA VAL A 81 13.52 7.43 -2.30
C VAL A 81 13.69 6.78 -0.93
N LEU A 82 14.32 5.61 -0.84
CA LEU A 82 14.57 4.93 0.42
C LEU A 82 15.51 5.73 1.34
N ALA A 83 16.61 6.26 0.80
CA ALA A 83 17.53 7.13 1.52
C ALA A 83 16.81 8.41 2.00
N GLY A 84 15.92 8.98 1.18
CA GLY A 84 15.06 10.09 1.55
C GLY A 84 14.15 9.76 2.73
N PHE A 85 13.48 8.61 2.73
CA PHE A 85 12.69 8.15 3.87
C PHE A 85 13.53 7.97 5.13
N LEU A 86 14.70 7.31 5.03
CA LEU A 86 15.60 7.11 6.15
C LEU A 86 16.13 8.43 6.71
N ALA A 87 16.48 9.38 5.85
CA ALA A 87 16.93 10.72 6.25
C ALA A 87 15.81 11.51 6.95
N LEU A 88 14.59 11.48 6.40
CA LEU A 88 13.42 12.11 7.01
C LEU A 88 13.06 11.46 8.35
N LEU A 89 13.16 10.15 8.46
CA LEU A 89 12.94 9.41 9.70
C LEU A 89 14.02 9.75 10.74
N PHE A 90 15.29 9.81 10.34
CA PHE A 90 16.38 10.22 11.21
C PHE A 90 16.22 11.66 11.71
N ALA A 91 15.90 12.59 10.80
CA ALA A 91 15.56 13.97 11.15
C ALA A 91 14.34 14.01 12.08
N GLY A 92 13.32 13.20 11.79
CA GLY A 92 12.12 13.01 12.60
C GLY A 92 12.43 12.45 13.99
N ILE A 93 13.43 11.59 14.17
CA ILE A 93 13.86 11.08 15.47
C ILE A 93 14.65 12.15 16.25
N LEU A 94 15.56 12.88 15.58
CA LEU A 94 16.35 13.94 16.21
C LEU A 94 15.48 15.10 16.67
N CYS A 95 14.63 15.61 15.76
CA CYS A 95 13.60 16.60 16.06
C CYS A 95 12.56 16.02 17.01
N GLY A 96 12.21 14.75 16.82
CA GLY A 96 11.23 14.00 17.59
C GLY A 96 11.61 13.86 19.05
N ARG A 97 12.88 13.73 19.44
CA ARG A 97 13.25 13.75 20.86
C ARG A 97 12.92 15.09 21.52
N ARG A 98 13.14 16.21 20.81
CA ARG A 98 12.79 17.55 21.29
C ARG A 98 11.28 17.74 21.28
N LEU A 99 10.62 17.33 20.20
CA LEU A 99 9.17 17.41 20.03
C LEU A 99 8.46 16.52 21.04
N MET A 100 8.88 15.28 21.24
CA MET A 100 8.36 14.34 22.24
C MET A 100 8.56 14.85 23.65
N ARG A 101 9.69 15.50 23.96
CA ARG A 101 9.85 16.17 25.26
C ARG A 101 8.80 17.27 25.41
N ARG A 102 8.68 18.16 24.42
CA ARG A 102 7.65 19.22 24.43
C ARG A 102 6.24 18.66 24.53
N LEU A 103 5.90 17.69 23.69
CA LEU A 103 4.62 16.99 23.68
C LEU A 103 4.38 16.25 24.99
N SER A 104 5.38 15.63 25.61
CA SER A 104 5.18 14.97 26.91
C SER A 104 4.92 15.98 28.02
N THR A 105 5.54 17.16 27.95
CA THR A 105 5.30 18.26 28.89
C THR A 105 3.92 18.86 28.67
N GLU A 106 3.54 19.12 27.42
CA GLU A 106 2.25 19.70 27.09
C GLU A 106 1.09 18.71 27.20
N TYR A 107 1.31 17.41 26.92
CA TYR A 107 0.32 16.35 27.10
C TYR A 107 -0.15 16.25 28.55
N ARG A 108 0.72 16.59 29.51
CA ARG A 108 0.35 16.67 30.93
C ARG A 108 -0.46 17.93 31.28
N SER A 109 -0.42 18.97 30.45
CA SER A 109 -1.14 20.23 30.66
C SER A 109 -2.35 20.40 29.75
N PHE A 110 -2.58 19.50 28.78
CA PHE A 110 -3.68 19.63 27.84
C PHE A 110 -5.00 19.17 28.45
N ASP A 111 -5.96 20.09 28.45
CA ASP A 111 -7.36 19.78 28.66
C ASP A 111 -7.84 18.77 27.60
N LEU A 112 -8.61 17.78 28.05
CA LEU A 112 -8.79 16.41 27.51
C LEU A 112 -9.55 16.26 26.16
N GLY A 113 -9.34 17.14 25.17
CA GLY A 113 -10.12 17.18 23.93
C GLY A 113 -9.60 16.37 22.71
N SER A 114 -10.18 16.61 21.53
CA SER A 114 -9.87 16.00 20.21
C SER A 114 -8.40 16.00 19.80
N ARG A 115 -7.62 17.01 20.20
CA ARG A 115 -6.16 17.07 19.95
C ARG A 115 -5.43 15.86 20.55
N ALA A 116 -5.77 15.50 21.79
CA ALA A 116 -5.18 14.36 22.47
C ALA A 116 -5.53 13.04 21.77
N HIS A 117 -6.76 12.93 21.25
CA HIS A 117 -7.22 11.73 20.54
C HIS A 117 -6.48 11.48 19.22
N VAL A 118 -6.28 12.52 18.40
CA VAL A 118 -5.52 12.41 17.13
C VAL A 118 -4.05 12.14 17.38
N ALA A 119 -3.45 12.84 18.34
CA ALA A 119 -2.05 12.61 18.72
C ALA A 119 -1.84 11.18 19.25
N SER A 120 -2.71 10.72 20.16
CA SER A 120 -2.66 9.35 20.71
C SER A 120 -2.77 8.29 19.62
N SER A 121 -3.71 8.46 18.68
CA SER A 121 -3.86 7.52 17.56
C SER A 121 -2.64 7.54 16.63
N SER A 122 -2.08 8.72 16.34
CA SER A 122 -0.85 8.84 15.55
C SER A 122 0.32 8.14 16.22
N PHE A 123 0.49 8.30 17.54
CA PHE A 123 1.49 7.60 18.31
C PHE A 123 1.30 6.09 18.29
N ALA A 124 0.07 5.62 18.40
CA ALA A 124 -0.24 4.21 18.30
C ALA A 124 0.17 3.67 16.93
N VAL A 125 -0.17 4.35 15.83
CA VAL A 125 0.25 3.94 14.46
C VAL A 125 1.78 3.93 14.33
N MET A 126 2.49 4.93 14.85
CA MET A 126 3.95 4.95 14.85
C MET A 126 4.55 3.78 15.64
N ARG A 127 4.10 3.54 16.88
CA ARG A 127 4.57 2.39 17.69
C ARG A 127 4.33 1.07 16.99
N SER A 128 3.16 0.93 16.37
CA SER A 128 2.75 -0.26 15.63
C SER A 128 3.61 -0.48 14.40
N SER A 129 3.93 0.59 13.68
CA SER A 129 4.85 0.57 12.54
C SER A 129 6.27 0.21 12.97
N CYS A 130 6.75 0.70 14.12
CA CYS A 130 8.03 0.28 14.70
C CYS A 130 8.04 -1.20 15.05
N CYS A 131 6.99 -1.71 15.72
CA CYS A 131 6.88 -3.14 16.03
C CYS A 131 6.83 -4.00 14.75
N ALA A 132 6.04 -3.59 13.76
CA ALA A 132 5.97 -4.27 12.47
C ALA A 132 7.32 -4.24 11.74
N LEU A 133 8.06 -3.12 11.78
CA LEU A 133 9.41 -3.01 11.23
C LEU A 133 10.39 -3.96 11.92
N LEU A 134 10.34 -4.07 13.24
CA LEU A 134 11.19 -5.02 13.99
C LEU A 134 10.88 -6.48 13.59
N LEU A 135 9.60 -6.83 13.47
CA LEU A 135 9.17 -8.17 13.06
C LEU A 135 9.43 -8.49 11.58
N SER A 136 9.44 -7.47 10.71
CA SER A 136 9.68 -7.62 9.27
C SER A 136 11.15 -7.41 8.86
N SER A 137 12.00 -6.88 9.74
CA SER A 137 13.45 -6.77 9.49
C SER A 137 14.10 -8.12 9.11
N PRO A 138 13.80 -9.26 9.78
CA PRO A 138 14.30 -10.57 9.34
C PRO A 138 13.83 -10.96 7.94
N LEU A 139 12.59 -10.60 7.55
CA LEU A 139 12.09 -10.84 6.19
C LEU A 139 12.93 -10.10 5.16
N LEU A 140 13.35 -8.86 5.44
CA LEU A 140 14.20 -8.12 4.53
C LEU A 140 15.55 -8.82 4.31
N LEU A 141 16.15 -9.35 5.37
CA LEU A 141 17.38 -10.16 5.26
C LEU A 141 17.12 -11.43 4.46
N ILE A 142 16.02 -12.14 4.73
CA ILE A 142 15.64 -13.35 4.01
C ILE A 142 15.40 -13.06 2.53
N PHE A 143 14.76 -11.95 2.16
CA PHE A 143 14.50 -11.61 0.76
C PHE A 143 15.78 -11.16 0.03
N CYS A 144 16.65 -10.43 0.72
CA CYS A 144 17.92 -9.97 0.15
C CYS A 144 18.94 -11.12 -0.07
N PHE A 145 19.01 -12.06 0.88
CA PHE A 145 20.04 -13.12 0.92
C PHE A 145 19.52 -14.52 0.60
N GLY A 146 18.21 -14.75 0.65
CA GLY A 146 17.59 -16.03 0.33
C GLY A 146 17.72 -16.38 -1.16
N GLY A 147 17.49 -17.66 -1.47
CA GLY A 147 17.47 -18.14 -2.85
C GLY A 147 16.55 -17.26 -3.70
N ARG A 148 17.11 -16.67 -4.76
CA ARG A 148 16.39 -15.73 -5.62
C ARG A 148 15.71 -16.50 -6.73
N TYR A 149 14.42 -16.24 -6.92
CA TYR A 149 13.67 -16.78 -8.04
C TYR A 149 14.07 -16.08 -9.35
N TYR A 150 14.40 -14.79 -9.29
CA TYR A 150 14.85 -14.00 -10.43
C TYR A 150 16.14 -13.24 -10.12
N ASP A 151 17.24 -13.61 -10.76
CA ASP A 151 18.52 -12.90 -10.66
C ASP A 151 18.47 -11.50 -11.29
N CYS A 152 17.62 -11.30 -12.31
CA CYS A 152 17.45 -10.03 -13.02
C CYS A 152 16.14 -9.29 -12.66
N SER A 153 15.65 -9.42 -11.43
CA SER A 153 14.49 -8.65 -10.97
C SER A 153 14.87 -7.23 -10.52
N PRO A 154 13.96 -6.24 -10.60
CA PRO A 154 14.17 -4.91 -9.99
C PRO A 154 14.57 -5.04 -8.51
N PRO A 155 15.51 -4.25 -7.97
CA PRO A 155 15.95 -4.40 -6.58
C PRO A 155 14.87 -4.15 -5.54
N LEU A 156 13.87 -3.30 -5.83
CA LEU A 156 12.68 -3.22 -4.97
C LEU A 156 11.93 -4.55 -4.93
N TRP A 157 11.75 -5.23 -6.08
CA TRP A 157 11.16 -6.56 -6.15
C TRP A 157 11.98 -7.57 -5.32
N GLN A 158 13.31 -7.48 -5.37
CA GLN A 158 14.21 -8.34 -4.58
C GLN A 158 14.02 -8.21 -3.06
N THR A 159 13.40 -7.13 -2.59
CA THR A 159 13.05 -6.93 -1.18
C THR A 159 11.64 -7.39 -0.81
N THR A 160 10.98 -8.14 -1.70
CA THR A 160 9.61 -8.62 -1.50
C THR A 160 9.54 -10.13 -1.54
N ILE A 161 8.41 -10.69 -1.06
CA ILE A 161 8.15 -12.12 -1.18
C ILE A 161 8.17 -12.62 -2.64
N ALA A 162 7.93 -11.73 -3.61
CA ALA A 162 7.87 -12.10 -5.01
C ALA A 162 9.22 -12.60 -5.58
N SER A 163 10.34 -12.33 -4.91
CA SER A 163 11.67 -12.86 -5.29
C SER A 163 12.06 -14.15 -4.58
N LEU A 164 11.32 -14.62 -3.57
CA LEU A 164 11.70 -15.82 -2.81
C LEU A 164 11.58 -17.08 -3.67
N LYS A 165 12.63 -17.90 -3.71
CA LYS A 165 12.61 -19.22 -4.35
C LYS A 165 12.25 -20.30 -3.32
N ALA A 166 11.30 -21.15 -3.66
CA ALA A 166 10.75 -22.17 -2.77
C ALA A 166 11.65 -23.41 -2.56
N GLU A 167 12.94 -23.33 -2.89
CA GLU A 167 13.84 -24.50 -2.86
C GLU A 167 14.42 -24.77 -1.46
N SER A 168 14.50 -23.74 -0.61
CA SER A 168 15.12 -23.84 0.70
C SER A 168 14.09 -23.75 1.82
N VAL A 169 13.94 -24.83 2.58
CA VAL A 169 12.97 -24.93 3.69
C VAL A 169 13.19 -23.87 4.78
N PHE A 170 14.44 -23.51 5.09
CA PHE A 170 14.74 -22.57 6.18
C PHE A 170 14.23 -21.14 5.93
N PRO A 171 14.55 -20.47 4.81
CA PRO A 171 13.94 -19.20 4.44
C PRO A 171 12.41 -19.21 4.46
N GLU A 172 11.78 -20.26 3.94
CA GLU A 172 10.32 -20.36 3.93
C GLU A 172 9.72 -20.43 5.33
N LEU A 173 10.29 -21.26 6.21
CA LEU A 173 9.87 -21.34 7.60
C LEU A 173 10.09 -20.01 8.32
N GLY A 174 11.19 -19.30 8.02
CA GLY A 174 11.45 -17.95 8.52
C GLY A 174 10.38 -16.96 8.09
N VAL A 175 9.97 -16.99 6.82
CA VAL A 175 8.89 -16.14 6.29
C VAL A 175 7.57 -16.45 6.99
N VAL A 176 7.19 -17.73 7.09
CA VAL A 176 5.96 -18.15 7.76
C VAL A 176 5.96 -17.74 9.24
N ALA A 177 7.08 -17.91 9.94
CA ALA A 177 7.21 -17.49 11.33
C ALA A 177 7.00 -15.97 11.50
N CYS A 178 7.62 -15.16 10.64
CA CYS A 178 7.42 -13.71 10.62
C CYS A 178 5.97 -13.33 10.32
N TRP A 179 5.32 -13.96 9.34
CA TRP A 179 3.91 -13.72 9.05
C TRP A 179 3.00 -14.06 10.22
N CYS A 180 3.21 -15.20 10.89
CA CYS A 180 2.49 -15.57 12.10
C CYS A 180 2.67 -14.51 13.21
N ALA A 181 3.91 -14.06 13.44
CA ALA A 181 4.19 -13.01 14.44
C ALA A 181 3.50 -11.68 14.09
N MET A 182 3.48 -11.29 12.82
CA MET A 182 2.81 -10.08 12.35
C MET A 182 1.27 -10.18 12.47
N GLN A 183 0.68 -11.32 12.09
CA GLN A 183 -0.75 -11.56 12.29
C GLN A 183 -1.14 -11.47 13.76
N LEU A 184 -0.32 -12.03 14.66
CA LEU A 184 -0.51 -11.95 16.10
C LEU A 184 -0.46 -10.50 16.60
N LEU A 185 0.55 -9.74 16.17
CA LEU A 185 0.72 -8.32 16.49
C LEU A 185 -0.51 -7.52 16.05
N PHE A 186 -0.89 -7.62 14.77
CA PHE A 186 -1.99 -6.84 14.21
C PHE A 186 -3.34 -7.24 14.79
N ARG A 187 -3.58 -8.53 15.05
CA ARG A 187 -4.79 -8.99 15.72
C ARG A 187 -4.90 -8.39 17.13
N SER A 188 -3.81 -8.44 17.88
CA SER A 188 -3.76 -7.89 19.24
C SER A 188 -3.96 -6.37 19.25
N LEU A 189 -3.38 -5.68 18.26
CA LEU A 189 -3.56 -4.26 18.06
C LEU A 189 -5.02 -3.89 17.77
N ILE A 190 -5.65 -4.58 16.83
CA ILE A 190 -7.04 -4.31 16.40
C ILE A 190 -8.02 -4.53 17.56
N LEU A 191 -7.77 -5.55 18.40
CA LEU A 191 -8.54 -5.80 19.63
C LEU A 191 -8.30 -4.73 20.70
N GLY A 192 -7.15 -4.05 20.68
CA GLY A 192 -6.82 -2.94 21.59
C GLY A 192 -7.51 -1.62 21.24
N ILE A 193 -7.89 -1.43 19.96
CA ILE A 193 -8.61 -0.23 19.50
C ILE A 193 -9.95 -0.13 20.23
N ARG A 194 -10.18 0.98 20.93
CA ARG A 194 -11.49 1.29 21.50
C ARG A 194 -12.45 1.60 20.36
N SER A 195 -13.20 0.60 19.91
CA SER A 195 -14.37 0.86 19.08
C SER A 195 -15.42 1.54 19.96
N LYS A 196 -15.60 2.86 19.78
CA LYS A 196 -16.89 3.47 20.15
C LYS A 196 -17.90 2.88 19.16
N ALA A 197 -18.55 1.79 19.57
CA ALA A 197 -19.71 1.29 18.87
C ALA A 197 -20.74 2.43 18.95
N GLY A 198 -20.79 3.25 17.89
CA GLY A 198 -21.91 4.17 17.74
C GLY A 198 -23.20 3.35 17.83
N PRO A 199 -24.31 3.94 18.31
CA PRO A 199 -25.59 3.27 18.34
C PRO A 199 -25.77 2.57 16.99
N ALA A 200 -26.07 1.27 17.05
CA ALA A 200 -26.36 0.48 15.87
C ALA A 200 -27.70 0.98 15.32
N GLU A 201 -27.68 2.15 14.69
CA GLU A 201 -28.85 2.86 14.19
C GLU A 201 -29.57 1.96 13.19
N GLY A 202 -30.70 1.41 13.61
CA GLY A 202 -31.85 0.99 12.78
C GLY A 202 -31.55 0.20 11.51
N LEU A 203 -30.46 -0.59 11.48
CA LEU A 203 -29.89 -1.12 10.23
C LEU A 203 -30.75 -2.19 9.55
N ALA A 204 -31.72 -2.76 10.26
CA ALA A 204 -32.48 -3.92 9.79
C ALA A 204 -33.58 -3.58 8.76
N GLU A 205 -34.19 -2.38 8.81
CA GLU A 205 -35.37 -2.08 7.98
C GLU A 205 -35.06 -1.52 6.56
N ARG A 206 -33.79 -1.26 6.21
CA ARG A 206 -33.42 -0.65 4.90
C ARG A 206 -32.31 -1.38 4.15
N GLY A 207 -32.26 -2.71 4.24
CA GLY A 207 -31.18 -3.53 3.65
C GLY A 207 -30.92 -3.25 2.16
N MET A 208 -31.94 -3.30 1.31
CA MET A 208 -31.78 -3.15 -0.15
C MET A 208 -31.40 -1.73 -0.58
N ALA A 209 -32.08 -0.70 -0.04
CA ALA A 209 -31.76 0.69 -0.38
C ALA A 209 -30.32 1.04 0.02
N ARG A 210 -29.87 0.59 1.20
CA ARG A 210 -28.49 0.77 1.64
C ARG A 210 -27.50 0.04 0.74
N ALA A 211 -27.81 -1.18 0.32
CA ALA A 211 -26.98 -1.92 -0.62
C ALA A 211 -26.87 -1.20 -1.98
N ALA A 212 -27.98 -0.71 -2.52
CA ALA A 212 -28.00 0.07 -3.77
C ALA A 212 -27.15 1.35 -3.67
N VAL A 213 -27.21 2.07 -2.54
CA VAL A 213 -26.36 3.24 -2.29
C VAL A 213 -24.87 2.87 -2.23
N TRP A 214 -24.51 1.77 -1.57
CA TRP A 214 -23.12 1.30 -1.55
C TRP A 214 -22.63 0.86 -2.93
N LEU A 215 -23.48 0.20 -3.72
CA LEU A 215 -23.17 -0.15 -5.11
C LEU A 215 -22.92 1.10 -5.94
N LEU A 216 -23.77 2.13 -5.80
CA LEU A 216 -23.58 3.42 -6.46
C LEU A 216 -22.24 4.06 -6.05
N TRP A 217 -21.89 4.02 -4.76
CA TRP A 217 -20.59 4.51 -4.28
C TRP A 217 -19.42 3.74 -4.91
N ILE A 218 -19.49 2.40 -4.95
CA ILE A 218 -18.46 1.56 -5.57
C ILE A 218 -18.31 1.91 -7.06
N CYS A 219 -19.40 2.16 -7.78
CA CYS A 219 -19.34 2.60 -9.18
C CYS A 219 -18.61 3.95 -9.32
N ILE A 220 -18.97 4.96 -8.52
CA ILE A 220 -18.32 6.28 -8.52
C ILE A 220 -16.82 6.14 -8.24
N VAL A 221 -16.47 5.39 -7.20
CA VAL A 221 -15.07 5.17 -6.80
C VAL A 221 -14.31 4.42 -7.89
N SER A 222 -14.93 3.45 -8.55
CA SER A 222 -14.29 2.68 -9.63
C SER A 222 -13.94 3.57 -10.82
N ILE A 223 -14.84 4.48 -11.21
CA ILE A 223 -14.60 5.48 -12.25
C ILE A 223 -13.46 6.41 -11.85
N LEU A 224 -13.47 6.93 -10.62
CA LEU A 224 -12.43 7.83 -10.13
C LEU A 224 -11.07 7.13 -9.94
N SER A 225 -11.06 5.79 -9.90
CA SER A 225 -9.86 4.97 -9.75
C SER A 225 -9.33 4.43 -11.09
N LEU A 226 -9.90 4.87 -12.22
CA LEU A 226 -9.43 4.51 -13.57
C LEU A 226 -7.95 4.76 -13.82
N PRO A 227 -7.29 5.82 -13.29
CA PRO A 227 -5.85 5.96 -13.46
C PRO A 227 -5.07 4.75 -12.95
N SER A 228 -5.42 4.22 -11.77
CA SER A 228 -4.77 3.02 -11.22
C SER A 228 -4.98 1.79 -12.10
N VAL A 229 -6.15 1.66 -12.73
CA VAL A 229 -6.44 0.62 -13.72
C VAL A 229 -5.59 0.81 -14.97
N PHE A 230 -5.54 2.02 -15.54
CA PHE A 230 -4.76 2.33 -16.74
C PHE A 230 -3.26 2.13 -16.53
N PHE A 231 -2.75 2.44 -15.34
CA PHE A 231 -1.36 2.15 -14.98
C PHE A 231 -1.05 0.66 -15.11
N THR A 232 -1.84 -0.20 -14.46
CA THR A 232 -1.64 -1.64 -14.50
C THR A 232 -1.93 -2.24 -15.88
N PHE A 233 -2.94 -1.74 -16.56
CA PHE A 233 -3.31 -2.14 -17.91
C PHE A 233 -2.17 -1.85 -18.89
N ALA A 234 -1.59 -0.64 -18.85
CA ALA A 234 -0.46 -0.26 -19.69
C ALA A 234 0.78 -1.12 -19.41
N GLN A 235 0.94 -1.65 -18.20
CA GLN A 235 2.01 -2.60 -17.88
C GLN A 235 1.77 -4.02 -18.40
N SER A 236 0.53 -4.36 -18.75
CA SER A 236 0.13 -5.73 -19.08
C SER A 236 -0.14 -5.93 -20.57
N VAL A 237 -0.55 -4.87 -21.29
CA VAL A 237 -0.99 -4.94 -22.68
C VAL A 237 0.16 -4.58 -23.65
N PRO A 238 0.39 -5.37 -24.71
CA PRO A 238 1.38 -5.06 -25.73
C PRO A 238 0.96 -3.86 -26.60
N ALA A 239 1.91 -3.15 -27.19
CA ALA A 239 1.65 -2.01 -28.08
C ALA A 239 0.87 -2.43 -29.34
N GLN A 240 1.13 -3.63 -29.87
CA GLN A 240 0.36 -4.18 -30.98
C GLN A 240 -0.89 -4.90 -30.47
N ASN A 241 -1.92 -4.12 -30.14
CA ASN A 241 -3.20 -4.63 -29.65
C ASN A 241 -4.35 -4.35 -30.64
N VAL A 242 -5.46 -5.08 -30.49
CA VAL A 242 -6.68 -4.97 -31.30
C VAL A 242 -7.34 -3.60 -31.16
N TRP A 243 -7.08 -2.89 -30.06
CA TRP A 243 -7.57 -1.52 -29.85
C TRP A 243 -6.71 -0.44 -30.51
N ASP A 244 -5.64 -0.84 -31.22
CA ASP A 244 -4.73 0.05 -31.92
C ASP A 244 -4.10 1.12 -30.99
N LEU A 245 -3.94 0.78 -29.70
CA LEU A 245 -3.26 1.66 -28.75
C LEU A 245 -1.76 1.61 -29.01
N ASP A 246 -1.23 2.69 -29.58
CA ASP A 246 0.19 2.83 -29.85
C ASP A 246 1.02 2.84 -28.54
N ASP A 247 2.32 2.58 -28.70
CA ASP A 247 3.29 2.62 -27.59
C ASP A 247 3.33 4.00 -26.91
N GLY A 248 3.09 5.08 -27.66
CA GLY A 248 2.96 6.43 -27.13
C GLY A 248 1.85 6.57 -26.09
N THR A 249 0.65 6.04 -26.38
CA THR A 249 -0.49 6.08 -25.47
C THR A 249 -0.25 5.23 -24.21
N LEU A 250 0.31 4.02 -24.36
CA LEU A 250 0.64 3.17 -23.20
C LEU A 250 1.70 3.82 -22.30
N ARG A 251 2.74 4.44 -22.89
CA ARG A 251 3.74 5.23 -22.16
C ARG A 251 3.10 6.39 -21.41
N LEU A 252 2.18 7.11 -22.05
CA LEU A 252 1.46 8.22 -21.43
C LEU A 252 0.67 7.72 -20.21
N PHE A 253 -0.14 6.67 -20.36
CA PHE A 253 -0.88 6.08 -19.25
C PHE A 253 0.04 5.67 -18.10
N HIS A 254 1.12 4.95 -18.38
CA HIS A 254 2.06 4.52 -17.35
C HIS A 254 2.73 5.70 -16.61
N ALA A 255 3.07 6.77 -17.32
CA ALA A 255 3.72 7.95 -16.75
C ALA A 255 2.76 8.84 -15.95
N THR A 256 1.56 9.13 -16.50
CA THR A 256 0.65 10.13 -15.93
C THR A 256 -0.31 9.55 -14.91
N ALA A 257 -0.69 8.28 -15.02
CA ALA A 257 -1.69 7.68 -14.15
C ALA A 257 -1.39 7.79 -12.65
N PRO A 258 -0.15 7.56 -12.16
CA PRO A 258 0.15 7.74 -10.73
C PRO A 258 -0.05 9.20 -10.28
N VAL A 259 0.31 10.17 -11.12
CA VAL A 259 0.11 11.59 -10.82
C VAL A 259 -1.39 11.93 -10.78
N GLN A 260 -2.16 11.43 -11.73
CA GLN A 260 -3.61 11.62 -11.78
C GLN A 260 -4.31 10.97 -10.58
N ALA A 261 -3.97 9.73 -10.22
CA ALA A 261 -4.50 9.05 -9.03
C ALA A 261 -4.24 9.89 -7.77
N VAL A 262 -3.04 10.48 -7.67
CA VAL A 262 -2.69 11.36 -6.56
C VAL A 262 -3.54 12.63 -6.56
N LEU A 263 -3.68 13.31 -7.70
CA LEU A 263 -4.47 14.54 -7.82
C LEU A 263 -5.95 14.28 -7.49
N ILE A 264 -6.52 13.19 -7.99
CA ILE A 264 -7.90 12.79 -7.72
C ILE A 264 -8.10 12.57 -6.21
N ASP A 265 -7.22 11.82 -5.54
CA ASP A 265 -7.38 11.62 -4.10
C ASP A 265 -7.13 12.91 -3.28
N MET A 266 -6.27 13.82 -3.73
CA MET A 266 -6.05 15.11 -3.05
C MET A 266 -7.26 16.05 -3.16
N VAL A 267 -7.83 16.14 -4.37
CA VAL A 267 -8.80 17.18 -4.74
C VAL A 267 -10.23 16.67 -4.61
N LEU A 268 -10.52 15.44 -5.04
CA LEU A 268 -11.88 14.93 -5.18
C LEU A 268 -12.32 13.99 -4.06
N ALA A 269 -11.42 13.18 -3.50
CA ALA A 269 -11.83 12.14 -2.54
C ALA A 269 -12.63 12.70 -1.36
N TRP A 270 -12.13 13.76 -0.71
CA TRP A 270 -12.82 14.36 0.43
C TRP A 270 -14.16 15.03 0.04
N PRO A 271 -14.19 15.99 -0.91
CA PRO A 271 -15.46 16.62 -1.29
C PRO A 271 -16.52 15.60 -1.73
N VAL A 272 -16.14 14.66 -2.60
CA VAL A 272 -17.06 13.64 -3.12
C VAL A 272 -17.60 12.76 -1.99
N SER A 273 -16.74 12.30 -1.06
CA SER A 273 -17.19 11.54 0.11
C SER A 273 -18.10 12.34 1.04
N THR A 274 -17.83 13.63 1.27
CA THR A 274 -18.68 14.47 2.14
C THR A 274 -20.02 14.80 1.51
N THR A 275 -20.05 15.10 0.20
CA THR A 275 -21.31 15.35 -0.53
C THR A 275 -22.16 14.10 -0.57
N PHE A 276 -21.56 12.95 -0.92
CA PHE A 276 -22.28 11.68 -0.93
C PHE A 276 -22.76 11.27 0.47
N SER A 277 -21.95 11.56 1.51
CA SER A 277 -22.35 11.38 2.90
C SER A 277 -23.59 12.18 3.27
N GLY A 278 -23.63 13.47 2.92
CA GLY A 278 -24.79 14.34 3.16
C GLY A 278 -26.05 13.89 2.44
N LEU A 279 -25.93 13.33 1.23
CA LEU A 279 -27.06 12.84 0.45
C LEU A 279 -27.62 11.49 0.96
N THR A 280 -26.77 10.65 1.54
CA THR A 280 -27.12 9.24 1.80
C THR A 280 -27.18 8.87 3.27
N GLY A 281 -26.62 9.72 4.14
CA GLY A 281 -26.43 9.43 5.57
C GLY A 281 -25.31 8.42 5.85
N ILE A 282 -24.60 7.90 4.84
CA ILE A 282 -23.41 7.07 5.08
C ILE A 282 -22.30 7.98 5.58
N ARG A 283 -21.57 7.58 6.63
CA ARG A 283 -20.50 8.41 7.19
C ARG A 283 -19.35 8.63 6.18
N ALA A 284 -18.91 9.89 6.05
CA ALA A 284 -17.90 10.32 5.09
C ALA A 284 -16.53 9.63 5.28
N ASP A 285 -16.15 9.27 6.51
CA ASP A 285 -14.90 8.54 6.80
C ASP A 285 -14.89 7.17 6.14
N ARG A 286 -15.99 6.42 6.21
CA ARG A 286 -16.10 5.10 5.59
C ARG A 286 -16.03 5.20 4.07
N LEU A 287 -16.73 6.17 3.50
CA LEU A 287 -16.70 6.45 2.07
C LEU A 287 -15.28 6.78 1.60
N LEU A 288 -14.56 7.63 2.36
CA LEU A 288 -13.19 8.01 2.06
C LEU A 288 -12.22 6.82 2.20
N MET A 289 -12.39 5.97 3.21
CA MET A 289 -11.58 4.74 3.34
C MET A 289 -11.80 3.80 2.15
N THR A 290 -13.06 3.57 1.74
CA THR A 290 -13.37 2.78 0.54
C THR A 290 -12.78 3.41 -0.72
N PHE A 291 -12.87 4.74 -0.87
CA PHE A 291 -12.25 5.47 -1.97
C PHE A 291 -10.75 5.17 -2.07
N ARG A 292 -10.06 5.29 -0.94
CA ARG A 292 -8.62 5.06 -0.85
C ARG A 292 -8.24 3.62 -1.09
N LEU A 293 -8.99 2.65 -0.58
CA LEU A 293 -8.75 1.22 -0.84
C LEU A 293 -8.74 0.92 -2.34
N PHE A 294 -9.79 1.36 -3.06
CA PHE A 294 -9.97 1.13 -4.48
C PHE A 294 -8.89 1.83 -5.32
N SER A 295 -8.67 3.12 -5.05
CA SER A 295 -7.71 3.94 -5.80
C SER A 295 -6.26 3.58 -5.48
N ALA A 296 -5.93 3.22 -4.23
CA ALA A 296 -4.57 2.99 -3.79
C ALA A 296 -4.00 1.63 -4.18
N TRP A 297 -4.82 0.57 -4.24
CA TRP A 297 -4.28 -0.73 -4.67
C TRP A 297 -5.31 -1.76 -5.12
N LEU A 298 -6.55 -1.76 -4.61
CA LEU A 298 -7.47 -2.87 -4.87
C LEU A 298 -7.81 -3.01 -6.36
N LEU A 299 -8.17 -1.93 -7.05
CA LEU A 299 -8.47 -2.04 -8.49
C LEU A 299 -7.23 -2.36 -9.31
N ALA A 300 -6.09 -1.76 -8.97
CA ALA A 300 -4.83 -2.11 -9.62
C ALA A 300 -4.49 -3.61 -9.42
N ALA A 301 -4.76 -4.18 -8.25
CA ALA A 301 -4.58 -5.62 -7.98
C ALA A 301 -5.53 -6.48 -8.82
N LEU A 302 -6.81 -6.10 -8.91
CA LEU A 302 -7.81 -6.80 -9.73
C LEU A 302 -7.47 -6.70 -11.23
N THR A 303 -6.98 -5.55 -11.69
CA THR A 303 -6.48 -5.39 -13.06
C THR A 303 -5.26 -6.26 -13.30
N THR A 304 -4.32 -6.37 -12.35
CA THR A 304 -3.19 -7.31 -12.49
C THR A 304 -3.69 -8.74 -12.56
N LEU A 305 -4.62 -9.13 -11.69
CA LEU A 305 -5.23 -10.46 -11.69
C LEU A 305 -5.89 -10.79 -13.05
N ALA A 306 -6.60 -9.83 -13.64
CA ALA A 306 -7.31 -10.01 -14.90
C ALA A 306 -6.39 -9.96 -16.12
N PHE A 307 -5.43 -9.03 -16.17
CA PHE A 307 -4.67 -8.72 -17.38
C PHE A 307 -3.22 -9.19 -17.35
N ASN A 308 -2.63 -9.56 -16.22
CA ASN A 308 -1.24 -9.98 -16.21
C ASN A 308 -1.06 -11.39 -16.76
N GLU A 309 0.00 -11.62 -17.54
CA GLU A 309 0.34 -12.94 -18.13
C GLU A 309 0.52 -14.04 -17.09
N ASN A 310 0.99 -13.69 -15.91
CA ASN A 310 1.20 -14.67 -14.83
C ASN A 310 -0.08 -14.96 -14.04
N CYS A 311 -1.17 -14.27 -14.35
CA CYS A 311 -2.49 -14.45 -13.74
C CYS A 311 -3.46 -14.98 -14.81
N TYR A 312 -4.61 -14.34 -14.98
CA TYR A 312 -5.58 -14.77 -15.97
C TYR A 312 -5.10 -14.58 -17.41
N GLY A 313 -4.19 -13.63 -17.69
CA GLY A 313 -3.70 -13.38 -19.04
C GLY A 313 -4.75 -12.76 -19.97
N GLY A 314 -5.73 -12.03 -19.43
CA GLY A 314 -6.84 -11.43 -20.20
C GLY A 314 -6.41 -10.46 -21.30
N TRP A 315 -5.17 -9.94 -21.26
CA TRP A 315 -4.59 -9.13 -22.34
C TRP A 315 -4.53 -9.87 -23.68
N LYS A 316 -4.47 -11.21 -23.68
CA LYS A 316 -4.48 -12.03 -24.90
C LYS A 316 -5.74 -11.81 -25.75
N LEU A 317 -6.87 -11.50 -25.11
CA LEU A 317 -8.11 -11.12 -25.81
C LEU A 317 -7.95 -9.86 -26.68
N ALA A 318 -6.97 -9.03 -26.34
CA ALA A 318 -6.67 -7.80 -27.05
C ALA A 318 -5.45 -7.94 -27.96
N TRP A 319 -4.88 -9.13 -28.14
CA TRP A 319 -3.71 -9.31 -28.98
C TRP A 319 -4.13 -9.82 -30.37
N LYS A 320 -3.72 -9.12 -31.45
CA LYS A 320 -4.11 -9.45 -32.84
C LYS A 320 -3.74 -10.90 -33.23
N VAL A 321 -2.64 -11.43 -32.68
CA VAL A 321 -2.18 -12.82 -32.86
C VAL A 321 -3.19 -13.86 -32.34
N CYS A 322 -4.01 -13.50 -31.35
CA CYS A 322 -5.01 -14.39 -30.77
C CYS A 322 -6.39 -14.30 -31.44
N GLN A 323 -6.52 -13.47 -32.47
CA GLN A 323 -7.75 -13.39 -33.25
C GLN A 323 -7.70 -14.44 -34.37
N GLU A 324 -8.56 -15.45 -34.29
CA GLU A 324 -8.65 -16.49 -35.32
C GLU A 324 -8.91 -15.86 -36.69
N GLY A 325 -8.08 -16.22 -37.68
CA GLY A 325 -8.16 -15.71 -39.06
C GLY A 325 -7.47 -14.36 -39.31
N SER A 326 -6.75 -13.79 -38.33
CA SER A 326 -5.86 -12.65 -38.60
C SER A 326 -4.58 -13.09 -39.33
N GLU A 327 -4.00 -12.20 -40.14
CA GLU A 327 -2.73 -12.50 -40.84
C GLU A 327 -1.59 -12.77 -39.83
N GLU A 328 -1.62 -12.09 -38.68
CA GLU A 328 -0.69 -12.32 -37.59
C GLU A 328 -0.87 -13.69 -36.92
N HIS A 329 -2.11 -14.16 -36.76
CA HIS A 329 -2.39 -15.51 -36.23
C HIS A 329 -1.77 -16.60 -37.12
N ASP A 330 -1.92 -16.45 -38.44
CA ASP A 330 -1.37 -17.41 -39.41
C ASP A 330 0.16 -17.39 -39.42
N LYS A 331 0.78 -16.21 -39.26
CA LYS A 331 2.25 -16.06 -39.14
C LYS A 331 2.83 -16.76 -37.91
N PHE A 332 2.08 -16.78 -36.80
CA PHE A 332 2.51 -17.44 -35.56
C PHE A 332 2.18 -18.93 -35.52
N THR A 333 1.30 -19.42 -36.41
CA THR A 333 0.95 -20.84 -36.49
C THR A 333 1.97 -21.58 -37.33
N TRP A 334 2.90 -22.28 -36.68
CA TRP A 334 3.99 -22.96 -37.38
C TRP A 334 3.66 -24.42 -37.61
N LYS A 335 3.65 -24.81 -38.89
CA LYS A 335 3.50 -26.19 -39.33
C LYS A 335 4.73 -26.60 -40.12
N ILE A 336 5.30 -27.76 -39.80
CA ILE A 336 6.32 -28.40 -40.63
C ILE A 336 5.68 -29.68 -41.15
N PHE A 337 5.43 -29.73 -42.47
CA PHE A 337 4.58 -30.75 -43.10
C PHE A 337 3.15 -30.72 -42.54
N GLU A 338 2.63 -31.87 -42.12
CA GLU A 338 1.30 -32.01 -41.50
C GLU A 338 1.33 -31.89 -39.96
N GLU A 339 2.52 -31.76 -39.35
CA GLU A 339 2.65 -31.63 -37.90
C GLU A 339 2.61 -30.15 -37.48
N GLU A 340 1.68 -29.83 -36.58
CA GLU A 340 1.61 -28.53 -35.91
C GLU A 340 2.71 -28.47 -34.85
N ILE A 341 3.76 -27.68 -35.11
CA ILE A 341 4.84 -27.45 -34.14
C ILE A 341 4.41 -26.45 -33.08
N LEU A 342 3.63 -25.44 -33.49
CA LEU A 342 3.11 -24.41 -32.61
C LEU A 342 1.69 -24.10 -33.04
N ASN A 343 0.73 -24.45 -32.18
CA ASN A 343 -0.66 -24.06 -32.35
C ASN A 343 -0.89 -22.78 -31.55
N THR A 344 -0.94 -21.64 -32.24
CA THR A 344 -1.11 -20.33 -31.61
C THR A 344 -2.27 -20.28 -30.62
N GLN A 345 -3.40 -20.90 -30.98
CA GLN A 345 -4.59 -20.87 -30.14
C GLN A 345 -4.42 -21.68 -28.86
N ARG A 346 -3.83 -22.87 -28.97
CA ARG A 346 -3.65 -23.79 -27.84
C ARG A 346 -2.46 -23.43 -26.96
N ASP A 347 -1.35 -23.02 -27.56
CA ASP A 347 -0.06 -22.90 -26.87
C ASP A 347 0.22 -21.47 -26.39
N ILE A 348 -0.29 -20.46 -27.11
CA ILE A 348 -0.06 -19.04 -26.80
C ILE A 348 -1.33 -18.40 -26.24
N CYS A 349 -2.44 -18.53 -26.95
CA CYS A 349 -3.68 -17.78 -26.68
C CYS A 349 -4.61 -18.46 -25.68
N SER A 350 -4.28 -19.67 -25.23
CA SER A 350 -5.06 -20.35 -24.20
C SER A 350 -4.92 -19.67 -22.85
N PHE A 351 -6.04 -19.60 -22.13
CA PHE A 351 -6.06 -19.19 -20.73
C PHE A 351 -5.61 -20.35 -19.87
N GLY A 352 -4.58 -20.14 -19.06
CA GLY A 352 -4.10 -21.16 -18.14
C GLY A 352 -5.14 -21.39 -17.04
N GLY A 353 -5.93 -22.46 -17.10
CA GLY A 353 -6.97 -22.75 -16.09
C GLY A 353 -6.45 -22.91 -14.65
N ALA A 354 -5.15 -23.18 -14.49
CA ALA A 354 -4.48 -23.36 -13.20
C ALA A 354 -3.81 -22.08 -12.66
N PHE A 355 -4.03 -20.91 -13.24
CA PHE A 355 -3.35 -19.67 -12.83
C PHE A 355 -3.50 -19.29 -11.35
N TRP A 356 -4.60 -19.72 -10.71
CA TRP A 356 -4.82 -19.53 -9.27
C TRP A 356 -3.95 -20.43 -8.39
N LEU A 357 -3.52 -21.58 -8.92
CA LEU A 357 -2.65 -22.53 -8.22
C LEU A 357 -1.17 -22.23 -8.48
N GLU A 358 -0.87 -21.52 -9.57
CA GLU A 358 0.48 -21.06 -9.89
C GLU A 358 0.88 -19.85 -9.04
N ASP A 359 2.11 -19.86 -8.55
CA ASP A 359 2.64 -18.77 -7.69
C ASP A 359 2.92 -17.48 -8.45
N GLY A 360 3.05 -17.57 -9.79
CA GLY A 360 3.30 -16.44 -10.69
C GLY A 360 2.32 -15.29 -10.48
N CYS A 361 1.04 -15.58 -10.25
CA CYS A 361 0.03 -14.53 -10.15
C CYS A 361 0.18 -13.68 -8.89
N SER A 362 0.32 -14.33 -7.73
CA SER A 362 0.51 -13.64 -6.46
C SER A 362 1.81 -12.81 -6.47
N ARG A 363 2.89 -13.32 -7.08
CA ARG A 363 4.15 -12.60 -7.29
C ARG A 363 3.95 -11.37 -8.20
N ALA A 364 3.18 -11.51 -9.28
CA ALA A 364 2.88 -10.41 -10.20
C ALA A 364 2.08 -9.29 -9.52
N ILE A 365 1.10 -9.63 -8.67
CA ILE A 365 0.35 -8.67 -7.86
C ILE A 365 1.30 -7.89 -6.95
N VAL A 366 2.15 -8.58 -6.18
CA VAL A 366 3.11 -7.93 -5.27
C VAL A 366 4.12 -7.07 -6.04
N GLY A 367 4.69 -7.61 -7.12
CA GLY A 367 5.69 -6.93 -7.95
C GLY A 367 5.15 -5.70 -8.65
N GLY A 368 3.95 -5.78 -9.22
CA GLY A 368 3.29 -4.66 -9.92
C GLY A 368 2.82 -3.55 -8.99
N LEU A 369 2.34 -3.89 -7.78
CA LEU A 369 1.80 -2.91 -6.84
C LEU A 369 2.84 -2.24 -5.96
N THR A 370 3.98 -2.88 -5.69
CA THR A 370 5.02 -2.31 -4.81
C THR A 370 5.46 -0.91 -5.26
N PRO A 371 5.78 -0.65 -6.55
CA PRO A 371 6.12 0.70 -7.02
C PRO A 371 4.96 1.69 -6.85
N PHE A 372 3.72 1.25 -7.07
CA PHE A 372 2.53 2.09 -6.95
C PHE A 372 2.30 2.52 -5.49
N LEU A 373 2.39 1.57 -4.56
CA LEU A 373 2.29 1.82 -3.12
C LEU A 373 3.40 2.74 -2.61
N LEU A 374 4.63 2.54 -3.10
CA LEU A 374 5.75 3.40 -2.73
C LEU A 374 5.50 4.86 -3.14
N LYS A 375 5.00 5.08 -4.37
CA LYS A 375 4.61 6.43 -4.84
C LYS A 375 3.51 7.04 -3.96
N LEU A 376 2.54 6.25 -3.54
CA LEU A 376 1.48 6.69 -2.63
C LEU A 376 2.04 7.09 -1.25
N LEU A 377 3.01 6.36 -0.71
CA LEU A 377 3.65 6.68 0.57
C LEU A 377 4.62 7.88 0.48
N VAL A 378 5.33 8.04 -0.64
CA VAL A 378 6.11 9.26 -0.91
C VAL A 378 5.19 10.47 -0.84
N ARG A 379 4.00 10.36 -1.44
CA ARG A 379 2.99 11.41 -1.36
C ARG A 379 2.49 11.63 0.07
N SER A 380 2.14 10.60 0.83
CA SER A 380 1.73 10.75 2.24
C SER A 380 2.80 11.44 3.10
N THR A 381 4.07 11.32 2.73
CA THR A 381 5.19 11.98 3.41
C THR A 381 5.44 13.40 2.90
N MET A 382 5.36 13.63 1.60
CA MET A 382 5.64 14.94 0.98
C MET A 382 4.48 15.92 1.10
N GLN A 383 3.24 15.44 1.03
CA GLN A 383 2.05 16.29 1.09
C GLN A 383 1.99 17.14 2.38
N PRO A 384 2.22 16.59 3.58
CA PRO A 384 2.26 17.40 4.80
C PRO A 384 3.37 18.45 4.78
N LEU A 385 4.56 18.11 4.25
CA LEU A 385 5.69 19.06 4.15
C LEU A 385 5.36 20.23 3.22
N ILE A 386 4.77 19.94 2.05
CA ILE A 386 4.32 20.97 1.09
C ILE A 386 3.26 21.86 1.75
N LEU A 387 2.30 21.27 2.48
CA LEU A 387 1.30 22.04 3.21
C LEU A 387 1.93 22.95 4.27
N GLY A 388 2.98 22.50 4.96
CA GLY A 388 3.72 23.32 5.91
C GLY A 388 4.38 24.54 5.28
N VAL A 389 4.92 24.38 4.07
CA VAL A 389 5.44 25.51 3.28
C VAL A 389 4.29 26.44 2.86
N LEU A 390 3.19 25.89 2.35
CA LEU A 390 2.01 26.68 1.97
C LEU A 390 1.40 27.44 3.16
N TRP A 391 1.48 26.90 4.37
CA TRP A 391 0.99 27.58 5.57
C TRP A 391 1.76 28.84 5.94
N ARG A 392 3.02 28.95 5.50
CA ARG A 392 3.80 30.19 5.64
C ARG A 392 3.22 31.33 4.80
N PHE A 393 2.58 30.99 3.68
CA PHE A 393 1.97 31.95 2.76
C PHE A 393 0.46 32.11 2.96
N SER A 394 -0.15 31.31 3.84
CA SER A 394 -1.57 31.38 4.11
C SER A 394 -1.87 32.33 5.25
N ARG A 395 -3.01 33.01 5.16
CA ARG A 395 -3.51 33.90 6.20
C ARG A 395 -4.49 33.14 7.07
N LEU A 396 -4.36 33.36 8.38
CA LEU A 396 -5.31 32.83 9.35
C LEU A 396 -6.63 33.58 9.19
N GLU A 397 -7.75 32.84 9.19
CA GLU A 397 -9.06 33.47 9.07
C GLU A 397 -9.24 34.52 10.19
N PRO A 398 -9.76 35.72 9.84
CA PRO A 398 -10.12 36.70 10.83
C PRO A 398 -11.18 36.10 11.76
N LEU A 399 -11.20 36.58 13.00
CA LEU A 399 -12.28 36.24 13.93
C LEU A 399 -13.61 36.74 13.33
N GLY A 400 -14.71 36.11 13.73
CA GLY A 400 -16.04 36.52 13.28
C GLY A 400 -16.33 37.99 13.61
N PRO A 401 -17.45 38.56 13.12
CA PRO A 401 -17.81 39.95 13.37
C PRO A 401 -17.85 40.33 14.87
N GLU A 402 -18.07 39.35 15.74
CA GLU A 402 -18.09 39.51 17.21
C GLU A 402 -16.71 39.36 17.87
N GLY A 403 -15.65 39.15 17.09
CA GLY A 403 -14.31 38.85 17.62
C GLY A 403 -14.20 37.47 18.29
N GLN A 404 -15.27 36.67 18.30
CA GLN A 404 -15.28 35.32 18.83
C GLN A 404 -15.04 34.30 17.71
N TRP A 405 -14.33 33.22 18.04
CA TRP A 405 -14.16 32.08 17.13
C TRP A 405 -15.30 31.09 17.34
N ASP A 406 -15.79 30.49 16.26
CA ASP A 406 -16.85 29.50 16.29
C ASP A 406 -16.26 28.11 16.61
N PRO A 407 -16.51 27.53 17.80
CA PRO A 407 -15.97 26.24 18.18
C PRO A 407 -16.43 25.09 17.28
N ALA A 408 -17.58 25.21 16.64
CA ALA A 408 -18.08 24.17 15.74
C ALA A 408 -17.29 24.13 14.42
N LYS A 409 -16.79 25.28 13.94
CA LYS A 409 -16.04 25.37 12.68
C LYS A 409 -14.54 25.25 12.86
N GLY A 410 -14.02 25.62 14.03
CA GLY A 410 -12.58 25.76 14.24
C GLY A 410 -12.02 26.99 13.52
N ARG A 411 -10.69 27.10 13.46
CA ARG A 411 -10.00 28.23 12.84
C ARG A 411 -9.05 27.74 11.76
N HIS A 412 -9.29 28.15 10.51
CA HIS A 412 -8.54 27.66 9.37
C HIS A 412 -7.61 28.71 8.75
N ARG A 413 -6.64 28.24 7.97
CA ARG A 413 -5.82 29.10 7.12
C ARG A 413 -6.21 28.98 5.66
N LYS A 414 -6.41 30.12 5.01
CA LYS A 414 -6.72 30.25 3.58
C LYS A 414 -5.46 30.66 2.82
N LEU A 415 -5.13 29.91 1.78
CA LEU A 415 -4.03 30.30 0.87
C LEU A 415 -4.36 31.66 0.26
N LEU A 416 -3.46 32.63 0.43
CA LEU A 416 -3.65 34.02 -0.02
C LEU A 416 -4.94 34.70 0.47
N GLY A 417 -5.59 34.17 1.51
CA GLY A 417 -6.85 34.69 2.05
C GLY A 417 -8.10 34.39 1.21
N ILE A 418 -7.97 33.88 -0.02
CA ILE A 418 -9.09 33.74 -0.96
C ILE A 418 -9.57 32.29 -0.98
N TRP A 419 -8.70 31.31 -1.27
CA TRP A 419 -9.05 29.89 -1.35
C TRP A 419 -7.79 29.04 -1.66
N PRO A 420 -7.69 27.74 -1.32
CA PRO A 420 -8.54 26.88 -0.47
C PRO A 420 -8.13 26.87 1.01
N ASN A 421 -8.96 26.23 1.86
CA ASN A 421 -8.66 25.95 3.26
C ASN A 421 -7.52 24.93 3.38
N THR A 422 -6.30 25.45 3.53
CA THR A 422 -5.08 24.65 3.59
C THR A 422 -4.96 23.79 4.85
N THR A 423 -5.72 24.10 5.90
CA THR A 423 -5.69 23.37 7.18
C THR A 423 -6.83 22.36 7.31
N GLY A 424 -7.69 22.22 6.28
CA GLY A 424 -8.68 21.14 6.24
C GLY A 424 -8.06 19.74 6.22
N SER A 425 -6.76 19.63 5.92
CA SER A 425 -5.99 18.40 6.10
C SER A 425 -5.87 17.97 7.56
N LEU A 426 -5.90 18.90 8.51
CA LEU A 426 -5.72 18.66 9.95
C LEU A 426 -7.00 18.22 10.67
N LEU A 427 -8.14 18.21 9.97
CA LEU A 427 -9.41 17.77 10.56
C LEU A 427 -9.27 16.35 11.11
N PRO A 428 -9.72 16.08 12.36
CA PRO A 428 -9.57 14.77 12.98
C PRO A 428 -10.10 13.62 12.14
N LEU A 429 -11.24 13.80 11.46
CA LEU A 429 -11.82 12.78 10.57
C LEU A 429 -10.86 12.40 9.43
N ARG A 430 -10.23 13.40 8.79
CA ARG A 430 -9.29 13.18 7.68
C ARG A 430 -7.98 12.57 8.14
N GLN A 431 -7.50 12.98 9.32
CA GLN A 431 -6.32 12.38 9.96
C GLN A 431 -6.59 10.91 10.35
N MET A 432 -7.73 10.60 10.95
CA MET A 432 -8.11 9.22 11.29
C MET A 432 -8.28 8.34 10.05
N ALA A 433 -8.88 8.87 8.98
CA ALA A 433 -8.96 8.16 7.71
C ALA A 433 -7.58 7.89 7.11
N LEU A 434 -6.65 8.87 7.18
CA LEU A 434 -5.27 8.70 6.73
C LEU A 434 -4.53 7.64 7.56
N LEU A 435 -4.59 7.74 8.89
CA LEU A 435 -3.99 6.76 9.80
C LEU A 435 -4.58 5.36 9.61
N THR A 436 -5.88 5.25 9.32
CA THR A 436 -6.52 3.97 9.02
C THR A 436 -6.00 3.38 7.71
N THR A 437 -5.85 4.20 6.66
CA THR A 437 -5.23 3.75 5.39
C THR A 437 -3.76 3.37 5.57
N GLU A 438 -3.00 4.10 6.38
CA GLU A 438 -1.62 3.73 6.71
C GLU A 438 -1.55 2.39 7.46
N MET A 439 -2.43 2.17 8.44
CA MET A 439 -2.55 0.90 9.14
C MET A 439 -3.01 -0.23 8.23
N GLU A 440 -3.89 0.05 7.28
CA GLU A 440 -4.32 -0.93 6.28
C GLU A 440 -3.15 -1.38 5.40
N ILE A 441 -2.38 -0.42 4.85
CA ILE A 441 -1.19 -0.74 4.05
C ILE A 441 -0.17 -1.48 4.91
N LEU A 442 0.00 -1.07 6.18
CA LEU A 442 0.88 -1.76 7.12
C LEU A 442 0.44 -3.22 7.31
N ILE A 443 -0.84 -3.46 7.61
CA ILE A 443 -1.37 -4.81 7.86
C ILE A 443 -1.26 -5.69 6.62
N PHE A 444 -1.65 -5.18 5.46
CA PHE A 444 -1.74 -5.97 4.24
C PHE A 444 -0.38 -6.19 3.57
N TRP A 445 0.39 -5.11 3.40
CA TRP A 445 1.55 -5.13 2.52
C TRP A 445 2.89 -5.30 3.24
N SER A 446 3.02 -4.92 4.51
CA SER A 446 4.32 -5.07 5.21
C SER A 446 4.85 -6.52 5.32
N PRO A 447 4.00 -7.56 5.46
CA PRO A 447 4.48 -8.94 5.44
C PRO A 447 5.06 -9.33 4.07
N LEU A 448 4.63 -8.65 3.00
CA LEU A 448 5.02 -8.92 1.61
C LEU A 448 6.20 -8.03 1.18
N SER A 449 6.31 -6.83 1.75
CA SER A 449 7.34 -5.82 1.46
C SER A 449 7.70 -5.04 2.73
N PRO A 450 8.75 -5.47 3.47
CA PRO A 450 9.19 -4.83 4.71
C PRO A 450 9.58 -3.35 4.56
N LEU A 451 10.02 -2.92 3.37
CA LEU A 451 10.36 -1.52 3.10
C LEU A 451 9.19 -0.58 3.30
N LEU A 452 7.95 -1.05 3.09
CA LEU A 452 6.75 -0.24 3.30
C LEU A 452 6.58 0.16 4.78
N CYS A 453 7.09 -0.64 5.73
CA CYS A 453 7.09 -0.26 7.16
C CYS A 453 7.87 1.05 7.39
N ILE A 454 9.01 1.22 6.73
CA ILE A 454 9.86 2.42 6.88
C ILE A 454 9.12 3.63 6.31
N ALA A 455 8.51 3.49 5.14
CA ALA A 455 7.77 4.55 4.48
C ALA A 455 6.51 4.95 5.28
N ILE A 456 5.76 3.99 5.82
CA ILE A 456 4.59 4.25 6.68
C ILE A 456 5.01 4.93 7.99
N LEU A 457 6.07 4.44 8.64
CA LEU A 457 6.59 5.06 9.86
C LEU A 457 7.02 6.52 9.61
N THR A 458 7.63 6.79 8.46
CA THR A 458 8.02 8.16 8.06
C THR A 458 6.80 9.03 7.77
N ALA A 459 5.79 8.51 7.08
CA ALA A 459 4.53 9.20 6.82
C ALA A 459 3.80 9.56 8.12
N ALA A 460 3.63 8.59 9.03
CA ALA A 460 2.99 8.80 10.33
C ALA A 460 3.73 9.84 11.19
N ALA A 461 5.08 9.76 11.23
CA ALA A 461 5.90 10.73 11.94
C ALA A 461 5.77 12.15 11.36
N THR A 462 5.77 12.27 10.03
CA THR A 462 5.64 13.55 9.33
C THR A 462 4.24 14.14 9.51
N ASN A 463 3.20 13.32 9.46
CA ASN A 463 1.81 13.72 9.75
C ASN A 463 1.68 14.26 11.17
N LEU A 464 2.21 13.55 12.17
CA LEU A 464 2.18 13.99 13.56
C LEU A 464 2.95 15.30 13.77
N LEU A 465 4.15 15.42 13.18
CA LEU A 465 4.93 16.66 13.23
C LEU A 465 4.12 17.83 12.66
N MET A 466 3.52 17.64 11.48
CA MET A 466 2.74 18.66 10.80
C MET A 466 1.44 19.01 11.53
N PHE A 467 0.78 18.04 12.16
CA PHE A 467 -0.38 18.27 13.01
C PHE A 467 -0.03 19.21 14.17
N ASN A 468 1.09 18.95 14.86
CA ASN A 468 1.54 19.79 15.97
C ASN A 468 1.99 21.18 15.50
N LEU A 469 2.79 21.26 14.42
CA LEU A 469 3.18 22.56 13.85
C LEU A 469 1.97 23.40 13.46
N GLY A 470 0.95 22.78 12.85
CA GLY A 470 -0.29 23.46 12.49
C GLY A 470 -0.99 24.11 13.68
N ILE A 471 -1.07 23.41 14.80
CA ILE A 471 -1.73 23.92 16.00
C ILE A 471 -0.84 24.95 16.70
N ASP A 472 0.40 24.59 17.03
CA ASP A 472 1.25 25.39 17.92
C ASP A 472 1.87 26.60 17.22
N CYS A 473 2.32 26.44 15.97
CA CYS A 473 3.03 27.49 15.25
C CYS A 473 2.10 28.31 14.35
N PHE A 474 1.02 27.70 13.86
CA PHE A 474 0.13 28.33 12.88
C PHE A 474 -1.24 28.72 13.43
N GLY A 475 -1.53 28.41 14.71
CA GLY A 475 -2.74 28.85 15.41
C GLY A 475 -4.03 28.21 14.88
N VAL A 476 -3.93 26.99 14.33
CA VAL A 476 -5.09 26.24 13.86
C VAL A 476 -5.86 25.71 15.07
N CYS A 477 -7.14 26.07 15.14
CA CYS A 477 -8.06 25.51 16.14
C CYS A 477 -8.89 24.41 15.47
N LEU A 478 -8.90 23.22 16.06
CA LEU A 478 -9.72 22.12 15.59
C LEU A 478 -11.18 22.35 15.99
N PRO A 479 -12.16 21.88 15.19
CA PRO A 479 -13.56 21.92 15.59
C PRO A 479 -13.79 21.10 16.86
N SER A 480 -14.81 21.47 17.64
CA SER A 480 -15.16 20.85 18.91
C SER A 480 -15.43 19.34 18.81
N ASP A 481 -15.34 18.67 19.95
CA ASP A 481 -15.34 17.21 20.03
C ASP A 481 -16.64 16.56 19.57
N GLU A 482 -17.79 17.25 19.64
CA GLU A 482 -19.10 16.72 19.21
C GLU A 482 -19.10 16.25 17.76
N MET A 483 -18.51 17.03 16.85
CA MET A 483 -18.35 16.63 15.44
C MET A 483 -17.32 15.52 15.24
N ASN A 484 -16.40 15.36 16.20
CA ASN A 484 -15.28 14.42 16.13
C ASN A 484 -15.51 13.15 16.96
N GLU A 485 -16.62 13.02 17.70
CA GLU A 485 -16.88 11.84 18.54
C GLU A 485 -16.92 10.54 17.73
N GLY A 486 -17.29 10.63 16.45
CA GLY A 486 -17.28 9.53 15.51
C GLY A 486 -15.93 9.27 14.82
N ALA A 487 -14.96 10.18 14.95
CA ALA A 487 -13.66 10.08 14.29
C ALA A 487 -12.72 9.17 15.09
N GLY A 488 -12.58 7.92 14.66
CA GLY A 488 -11.65 6.97 15.25
C GLY A 488 -11.20 5.91 14.25
N LEU A 489 -10.21 5.12 14.63
CA LEU A 489 -9.76 3.99 13.83
C LEU A 489 -10.85 2.93 13.77
N SER A 490 -11.22 2.53 12.55
CA SER A 490 -12.26 1.54 12.35
C SER A 490 -11.73 0.12 12.59
N SER A 491 -11.95 -0.41 13.79
CA SER A 491 -11.54 -1.78 14.16
C SER A 491 -12.15 -2.84 13.22
N THR A 492 -13.41 -2.66 12.81
CA THR A 492 -14.07 -3.56 11.86
C THR A 492 -13.39 -3.55 10.49
N TYR A 493 -13.06 -2.36 9.97
CA TYR A 493 -12.36 -2.21 8.70
C TYR A 493 -10.98 -2.88 8.76
N LEU A 494 -10.17 -2.54 9.77
CA LEU A 494 -8.84 -3.12 9.94
C LEU A 494 -8.88 -4.64 10.18
N SER A 495 -9.93 -5.15 10.85
CA SER A 495 -10.12 -6.59 10.97
C SER A 495 -10.40 -7.26 9.63
N LEU A 496 -11.19 -6.62 8.75
CA LEU A 496 -11.43 -7.11 7.40
C LEU A 496 -10.14 -7.07 6.56
N THR A 497 -9.35 -6.00 6.68
CA THR A 497 -8.03 -5.90 6.06
C THR A 497 -7.12 -7.03 6.51
N LEU A 498 -7.06 -7.33 7.81
CA LEU A 498 -6.26 -8.44 8.33
C LEU A 498 -6.74 -9.79 7.76
N TRP A 499 -8.05 -10.01 7.64
CA TRP A 499 -8.59 -11.21 6.99
C TRP A 499 -8.16 -11.32 5.53
N ALA A 500 -8.28 -10.24 4.76
CA ALA A 500 -7.86 -10.21 3.37
C ALA A 500 -6.34 -10.46 3.23
N ALA A 501 -5.53 -9.86 4.11
CA ALA A 501 -4.09 -10.06 4.15
C ALA A 501 -3.72 -11.52 4.46
N SER A 502 -4.35 -12.12 5.47
CA SER A 502 -4.16 -13.52 5.82
C SER A 502 -4.60 -14.47 4.70
N PHE A 503 -5.72 -14.19 4.02
CA PHE A 503 -6.17 -14.96 2.87
C PHE A 503 -5.15 -14.88 1.72
N PHE A 504 -4.65 -13.68 1.42
CA PHE A 504 -3.62 -13.50 0.38
C PHE A 504 -2.32 -14.23 0.73
N GLN A 505 -1.86 -14.15 1.99
CA GLN A 505 -0.67 -14.87 2.46
C GLN A 505 -0.84 -16.39 2.34
N LEU A 506 -2.02 -16.92 2.71
CA LEU A 506 -2.34 -18.33 2.54
C LEU A 506 -2.34 -18.71 1.06
N TRP A 507 -3.07 -17.97 0.22
CA TRP A 507 -3.09 -18.21 -1.21
C TRP A 507 -1.68 -18.21 -1.82
N HIS A 508 -0.84 -17.23 -1.49
CA HIS A 508 0.56 -17.20 -1.90
C HIS A 508 1.33 -18.43 -1.40
N SER A 509 1.23 -18.78 -0.11
CA SER A 509 1.97 -19.90 0.46
C SER A 509 1.59 -21.26 -0.15
N PHE A 510 0.33 -21.44 -0.52
CA PHE A 510 -0.16 -22.66 -1.16
C PHE A 510 0.24 -22.71 -2.63
N SER A 511 0.07 -21.60 -3.37
CA SER A 511 0.48 -21.54 -4.77
C SER A 511 1.99 -21.69 -4.97
N ALA A 512 2.79 -21.09 -4.07
CA ALA A 512 4.25 -21.23 -4.06
C ALA A 512 4.75 -22.57 -3.50
N GLY A 513 3.86 -23.45 -3.03
CA GLY A 513 4.26 -24.75 -2.49
C GLY A 513 5.10 -24.69 -1.22
N MET A 514 5.04 -23.60 -0.45
CA MET A 514 5.90 -23.38 0.72
C MET A 514 5.73 -24.48 1.77
N ALA A 515 6.83 -24.96 2.36
CA ALA A 515 6.84 -26.02 3.37
C ALA A 515 5.99 -25.68 4.61
N GLY A 516 5.98 -24.40 5.02
CA GLY A 516 5.24 -23.92 6.19
C GLY A 516 3.75 -23.60 5.96
N ARG A 517 3.19 -23.84 4.78
CA ARG A 517 1.81 -23.42 4.43
C ARG A 517 0.73 -23.97 5.38
N PHE A 518 0.85 -25.20 5.84
CA PHE A 518 -0.11 -25.80 6.79
C PHE A 518 0.03 -25.23 8.20
N VAL A 519 1.25 -24.89 8.63
CA VAL A 519 1.49 -24.18 9.89
C VAL A 519 0.85 -22.80 9.85
N LEU A 520 1.04 -22.07 8.74
CA LEU A 520 0.40 -20.77 8.52
C LEU A 520 -1.13 -20.87 8.54
N LEU A 521 -1.72 -21.89 7.91
CA LEU A 521 -3.16 -22.14 7.91
C LEU A 521 -3.69 -22.37 9.32
N ALA A 522 -3.10 -23.33 10.04
CA ALA A 522 -3.52 -23.63 11.41
C ALA A 522 -3.43 -22.39 12.30
N PHE A 523 -2.31 -21.66 12.21
CA PHE A 523 -2.10 -20.42 12.97
C PHE A 523 -3.12 -19.34 12.62
N THR A 524 -3.37 -19.12 11.33
CA THR A 524 -4.35 -18.12 10.84
C THR A 524 -5.74 -18.44 11.39
N VAL A 525 -6.18 -19.70 11.33
CA VAL A 525 -7.48 -20.13 11.88
C VAL A 525 -7.56 -19.89 13.40
N THR A 526 -6.48 -20.18 14.13
CA THR A 526 -6.42 -19.95 15.58
C THR A 526 -6.48 -18.47 15.95
N VAL A 527 -5.70 -17.61 15.29
CA VAL A 527 -5.58 -16.17 15.62
C VAL A 527 -6.76 -15.36 15.12
N MET A 528 -7.32 -15.72 13.96
CA MET A 528 -8.45 -14.99 13.37
C MET A 528 -9.80 -15.46 13.91
N GLY A 529 -9.84 -16.67 14.48
CA GLY A 529 -11.03 -17.24 15.10
C GLY A 529 -11.60 -16.43 16.28
N PRO A 530 -12.86 -16.70 16.66
CA PRO A 530 -13.54 -15.98 17.75
C PRO A 530 -12.86 -16.22 19.12
N TRP A 531 -12.16 -17.34 19.29
CA TRP A 531 -11.44 -17.74 20.50
C TRP A 531 -10.23 -16.85 20.82
N ALA A 532 -9.68 -16.15 19.83
CA ALA A 532 -8.46 -15.35 20.01
C ALA A 532 -8.58 -14.31 21.14
N LYS A 533 -9.79 -13.79 21.40
CA LYS A 533 -10.04 -12.86 22.51
C LYS A 533 -9.72 -13.44 23.90
N ARG A 534 -9.76 -14.77 24.05
CA ARG A 534 -9.46 -15.45 25.32
C ARG A 534 -7.96 -15.67 25.56
N PHE A 535 -7.20 -15.89 24.48
CA PHE A 535 -5.78 -16.26 24.58
C PHE A 535 -4.83 -15.08 24.39
N LEU A 536 -5.25 -14.05 23.65
CA LEU A 536 -4.38 -12.91 23.37
C LEU A 536 -4.29 -11.99 24.60
N PRO A 537 -3.09 -11.49 24.95
CA PRO A 537 -2.89 -10.57 26.06
C PRO A 537 -3.37 -9.15 25.71
N VAL A 538 -4.66 -9.01 25.37
CA VAL A 538 -5.27 -7.76 24.89
C VAL A 538 -5.06 -6.63 25.89
N ARG A 539 -5.09 -6.92 27.21
CA ARG A 539 -4.84 -5.92 28.26
C ARG A 539 -3.41 -5.38 28.19
N THR A 540 -2.41 -6.26 28.10
CA THR A 540 -0.99 -5.88 28.01
C THR A 540 -0.71 -5.11 26.74
N VAL A 541 -1.23 -5.56 25.60
CA VAL A 541 -1.04 -4.87 24.30
C VAL A 541 -1.73 -3.52 24.29
N LYS A 542 -2.93 -3.43 24.87
CA LYS A 542 -3.63 -2.16 25.06
C LYS A 542 -2.83 -1.19 25.93
N GLN A 543 -2.24 -1.68 27.02
CA GLN A 543 -1.39 -0.85 27.89
C GLN A 543 -0.10 -0.41 27.19
N ALA A 544 0.57 -1.30 26.47
CA ALA A 544 1.85 -0.99 25.83
C ALA A 544 1.71 -0.08 24.59
N LEU A 545 0.69 -0.31 23.76
CA LEU A 545 0.54 0.38 22.48
C LEU A 545 -0.37 1.60 22.56
N TRP A 546 -1.51 1.49 23.25
CA TRP A 546 -2.59 2.48 23.20
C TRP A 546 -2.66 3.39 24.42
N LEU A 547 -2.29 2.90 25.60
CA LEU A 547 -2.23 3.72 26.79
C LEU A 547 -0.82 4.30 26.90
N GLY A 548 -0.72 5.56 27.31
CA GLY A 548 0.55 6.11 27.77
C GLY A 548 1.09 5.28 28.95
N PRO A 549 2.33 5.54 29.41
CA PRO A 549 2.77 4.99 30.69
C PRO A 549 1.65 5.21 31.72
N PRO A 550 1.27 4.18 32.50
CA PRO A 550 0.19 4.30 33.47
C PRO A 550 0.46 5.59 34.24
N GLU A 551 -0.55 6.46 34.32
CA GLU A 551 -0.49 7.60 35.23
C GLU A 551 -0.26 6.98 36.60
N THR A 552 1.01 6.91 37.00
CA THR A 552 1.40 6.58 38.36
C THR A 552 0.68 7.62 39.16
N GLY A 553 -0.35 7.19 39.88
CA GLY A 553 -1.25 8.09 40.58
C GLY A 553 -0.43 9.15 41.30
N CYS A 554 -0.44 10.36 40.75
CA CYS A 554 -0.82 11.47 41.59
C CYS A 554 -2.28 11.17 41.91
N ASP A 555 -2.48 10.21 42.83
CA ASP A 555 -3.60 10.24 43.72
C ASP A 555 -3.66 11.70 44.11
N SER A 556 -4.76 12.32 43.71
CA SER A 556 -5.34 13.45 44.39
C SER A 556 -5.13 13.23 45.87
N ALA A 557 -3.97 13.68 46.37
CA ALA A 557 -3.80 14.16 47.71
C ALA A 557 -4.93 15.16 47.79
N THR A 558 -6.02 14.70 48.37
CA THR A 558 -7.24 15.44 48.58
C THR A 558 -6.77 16.76 49.14
N THR A 559 -6.72 17.79 48.29
CA THR A 559 -6.67 19.16 48.76
C THR A 559 -8.00 19.28 49.46
N GLN A 560 -8.03 18.88 50.74
CA GLN A 560 -9.07 19.28 51.66
C GLN A 560 -9.07 20.79 51.52
N VAL A 561 -10.04 21.30 50.77
CA VAL A 561 -10.47 22.67 50.86
C VAL A 561 -10.88 22.82 52.32
N LEU A 562 -9.93 23.27 53.15
CA LEU A 562 -10.20 23.67 54.51
C LEU A 562 -11.34 24.69 54.43
N PRO A 563 -12.47 24.47 55.11
CA PRO A 563 -13.56 25.43 55.11
C PRO A 563 -13.04 26.75 55.68
N GLY A 564 -13.33 27.84 54.97
CA GLY A 564 -12.89 29.19 55.27
C GLY A 564 -13.09 29.53 56.75
N LYS A 565 -11.99 29.81 57.43
CA LYS A 565 -12.00 30.46 58.74
C LYS A 565 -12.05 31.95 58.48
N ASN A 566 -13.27 32.51 58.45
CA ASN A 566 -13.49 33.94 58.58
C ASN A 566 -12.79 34.44 59.86
N ARG A 567 -11.77 35.28 59.70
CA ARG A 567 -11.33 36.19 60.76
C ARG A 567 -11.48 37.61 60.23
N PHE A 568 -12.53 38.25 60.72
CA PHE A 568 -12.50 39.67 61.05
C PHE A 568 -11.47 39.86 62.15
N GLU A 569 -10.52 40.76 61.93
CA GLU A 569 -10.04 41.79 62.86
C GLU A 569 -9.34 42.88 62.05
#